data_AF-A0A7V3CE06-F1
#
_entry.id   AF-A0A7V3CE06-F1
#
_cell.length_a   1.000
_cell.length_b   1.000
_cell.length_c   1.000
_cell.angle_alpha   90.00
_cell.angle_beta   90.00
_cell.angle_gamma   90.00
#
_symmetry.space_group_name_H-M   'P 1'
#
loop_
_entity.id
_entity.type
_entity.pdbx_description
1 polymer ?
#
loop_
_entity_poly.entity_id
_entity_poly.type
_entity_poly.pdbx_seq_one_letter_code
_entity_poly.pdbx_strand_id
1 'polypeptide(L)'
;MTDPLGPEASAAPEDKETREAMEQLPLQLQEIWEHLGSYLGAKWAQRKGDLRDGLLAFALWTLLILLFSGVFLIAIAFVFYGSALALAQLLGGRPWAGFLVSGGVLLAVGALYIRWKLRSLRRTALEKKIKDYEQKLERQKEKYGINALERAATAD
;
A
#
# COMPACT_ATOMS: atom_id res chain seq x y z
N MET A 1 66.54 -59.25 -32.70
CA MET A 1 65.73 -59.53 -31.50
C MET A 1 65.02 -58.22 -31.19
N THR A 2 63.81 -58.09 -31.70
CA THR A 2 63.04 -56.84 -31.81
C THR A 2 61.87 -56.91 -30.84
N ASP A 3 61.89 -56.06 -29.81
CA ASP A 3 60.75 -55.83 -28.92
C ASP A 3 59.71 -54.95 -29.64
N PRO A 4 58.42 -55.32 -29.66
CA PRO A 4 57.37 -54.47 -30.18
C PRO A 4 56.89 -53.50 -29.08
N LEU A 5 56.98 -52.20 -29.36
CA LEU A 5 56.32 -51.15 -28.58
C LEU A 5 54.80 -51.36 -28.65
N GLY A 6 54.22 -51.84 -27.56
CA GLY A 6 52.78 -51.85 -27.34
C GLY A 6 52.26 -50.42 -27.16
N PRO A 7 51.10 -50.07 -27.73
CA PRO A 7 50.49 -48.76 -27.53
C PRO A 7 49.89 -48.71 -26.13
N GLU A 8 50.60 -48.09 -25.19
CA GLU A 8 49.99 -47.66 -23.93
C GLU A 8 48.99 -46.54 -24.24
N ALA A 9 47.76 -46.96 -24.50
CA ALA A 9 46.60 -46.10 -24.53
C ALA A 9 46.43 -45.48 -23.14
N SER A 10 46.95 -44.26 -22.98
CA SER A 10 46.62 -43.32 -21.92
C SER A 10 45.13 -42.96 -22.03
N ALA A 11 44.25 -43.87 -21.62
CA ALA A 11 42.85 -43.58 -21.38
C ALA A 11 42.75 -42.71 -20.11
N ALA A 12 42.31 -41.48 -20.32
CA ALA A 12 42.35 -40.39 -19.36
C ALA A 12 41.56 -40.69 -18.06
N PRO A 13 42.04 -40.23 -16.89
CA PRO A 13 41.29 -40.27 -15.63
C PRO A 13 40.08 -39.32 -15.57
N GLU A 14 39.93 -38.39 -16.53
CA GLU A 14 38.88 -37.35 -16.55
C GLU A 14 37.43 -37.88 -16.70
N ASP A 15 37.24 -39.02 -17.36
CA ASP A 15 35.89 -39.55 -17.66
C ASP A 15 35.18 -40.15 -16.42
N LYS A 16 35.94 -40.49 -15.37
CA LYS A 16 35.37 -41.02 -14.12
C LYS A 16 34.90 -39.89 -13.19
N GLU A 17 35.65 -38.79 -13.10
CA GLU A 17 35.29 -37.62 -12.28
C GLU A 17 34.03 -36.92 -12.80
N THR A 18 33.85 -36.80 -14.11
CA THR A 18 32.64 -36.18 -14.69
C THR A 18 31.38 -37.00 -14.46
N ARG A 19 31.48 -38.33 -14.44
CA ARG A 19 30.35 -39.24 -14.18
C ARG A 19 29.91 -39.19 -12.71
N GLU A 20 30.86 -39.20 -11.77
CA GLU A 20 30.57 -39.07 -10.34
C GLU A 20 29.99 -37.68 -9.99
N ALA A 21 30.48 -36.62 -10.65
CA ALA A 21 29.90 -35.28 -10.51
C ALA A 21 28.46 -35.19 -11.05
N MET A 22 28.14 -35.91 -12.13
CA MET A 22 26.78 -36.01 -12.66
C MET A 22 25.84 -36.79 -11.74
N GLU A 23 26.33 -37.80 -11.02
CA GLU A 23 25.53 -38.55 -10.04
C GLU A 23 25.26 -37.77 -8.75
N GLN A 24 26.09 -36.77 -8.41
CA GLN A 24 25.91 -35.93 -7.21
C GLN A 24 25.00 -34.70 -7.43
N LEU A 25 24.82 -34.25 -8.68
CA LEU A 25 23.89 -33.17 -9.02
C LEU A 25 22.46 -33.34 -8.48
N PRO A 26 21.78 -34.51 -8.60
CA PRO A 26 20.43 -34.67 -8.07
C PRO A 26 20.36 -34.56 -6.54
N LEU A 27 21.39 -35.02 -5.83
CA LEU A 27 21.50 -34.91 -4.37
C LEU A 27 21.63 -33.43 -3.94
N GLN A 28 22.48 -32.66 -4.61
CA GLN A 28 22.63 -31.22 -4.32
C GLN A 28 21.36 -30.43 -4.64
N LEU A 29 20.66 -30.78 -5.74
CA LEU A 29 19.37 -30.18 -6.08
C LEU A 29 18.31 -30.48 -5.01
N GLN A 30 18.26 -31.71 -4.50
CA GLN A 30 17.35 -32.11 -3.43
C GLN A 30 17.63 -31.33 -2.14
N GLU A 31 18.90 -31.15 -1.78
CA GLU A 31 19.31 -30.38 -0.60
C GLU A 31 18.93 -28.89 -0.73
N ILE A 32 19.10 -28.30 -1.92
CA ILE A 32 18.64 -26.93 -2.23
C ILE A 32 17.12 -26.83 -2.12
N TRP A 33 16.38 -27.82 -2.61
CA TRP A 33 14.92 -27.84 -2.52
C TRP A 33 14.43 -27.93 -1.08
N GLU A 34 15.11 -28.70 -0.24
CA GLU A 34 14.78 -28.85 1.18
C GLU A 34 15.08 -27.56 1.97
N HIS A 35 16.19 -26.88 1.66
CA HIS A 35 16.49 -25.55 2.19
C HIS A 35 15.53 -24.47 1.69
N LEU A 36 15.12 -24.51 0.42
CA LEU A 36 14.10 -23.60 -0.09
C LEU A 36 12.74 -23.83 0.59
N GLY A 37 12.35 -25.10 0.77
CA GLY A 37 11.09 -25.46 1.41
C GLY A 37 11.01 -24.99 2.85
N SER A 38 12.08 -25.18 3.63
CA SER A 38 12.17 -24.70 5.01
C SER A 38 12.20 -23.16 5.10
N TYR A 39 12.92 -22.47 4.22
CA TYR A 39 12.92 -21.00 4.17
C TYR A 39 11.56 -20.40 3.78
N LEU A 40 10.89 -20.99 2.78
CA LEU A 40 9.56 -20.58 2.34
C LEU A 40 8.52 -20.85 3.43
N GLY A 41 8.59 -22.01 4.10
CA GLY A 41 7.75 -22.35 5.24
C GLY A 41 7.89 -21.34 6.39
N ALA A 42 9.13 -20.98 6.74
CA ALA A 42 9.42 -19.99 7.77
C ALA A 42 8.89 -18.58 7.40
N LYS A 43 9.05 -18.13 6.15
CA LYS A 43 8.49 -16.85 5.69
C LYS A 43 6.96 -16.84 5.67
N TRP A 44 6.33 -17.96 5.31
CA TRP A 44 4.88 -18.09 5.37
C TRP A 44 4.36 -18.06 6.80
N ALA A 45 5.05 -18.71 7.74
CA ALA A 45 4.71 -18.64 9.16
C ALA A 45 4.84 -17.21 9.72
N GLN A 46 5.93 -16.50 9.38
CA GLN A 46 6.11 -15.09 9.75
C GLN A 46 4.96 -14.22 9.22
N ARG A 47 4.63 -14.31 7.92
CA ARG A 47 3.51 -13.56 7.34
C ARG A 47 2.16 -13.90 7.99
N LYS A 48 1.94 -15.16 8.36
CA LYS A 48 0.70 -15.58 9.01
C LYS A 48 0.59 -15.00 10.43
N GLY A 49 1.72 -14.88 11.14
CA GLY A 49 1.80 -14.16 12.42
C GLY A 49 1.44 -12.68 12.25
N ASP A 50 2.12 -11.98 11.34
CA ASP A 50 1.90 -10.56 11.07
C ASP A 50 0.45 -10.26 10.65
N LEU A 51 -0.16 -11.15 9.87
CA LEU A 51 -1.57 -11.01 9.47
C LEU A 51 -2.52 -11.17 10.65
N ARG A 52 -2.26 -12.11 11.57
CA ARG A 52 -3.13 -12.34 12.73
C ARG A 52 -3.06 -11.16 13.69
N ASP A 53 -1.86 -10.67 13.96
CA ASP A 53 -1.65 -9.54 14.85
C ASP A 53 -2.16 -8.24 14.21
N GLY A 54 -1.99 -8.07 12.90
CA GLY A 54 -2.58 -6.98 12.13
C GLY A 54 -4.11 -7.01 12.14
N LEU A 55 -4.72 -8.18 12.04
CA LEU A 55 -6.18 -8.33 12.11
C LEU A 55 -6.72 -7.99 13.50
N LEU A 56 -6.04 -8.45 14.55
CA LEU A 56 -6.39 -8.11 15.94
C LEU A 56 -6.25 -6.62 16.20
N ALA A 57 -5.15 -6.01 15.76
CA ALA A 57 -4.94 -4.56 15.87
C ALA A 57 -6.03 -3.79 15.13
N PHE A 58 -6.35 -4.20 13.89
CA PHE A 58 -7.41 -3.59 13.10
C PHE A 58 -8.78 -3.69 13.79
N ALA A 59 -9.12 -4.85 14.35
CA ALA A 59 -10.35 -5.05 15.10
C ALA A 59 -10.40 -4.14 16.34
N LEU A 60 -9.30 -4.04 17.09
CA LEU A 60 -9.20 -3.18 18.27
C LEU A 60 -9.37 -1.71 17.91
N TRP A 61 -8.68 -1.24 16.86
CA TRP A 61 -8.79 0.13 16.35
C TRP A 61 -10.21 0.45 15.91
N THR A 62 -10.86 -0.48 15.19
CA THR A 62 -12.24 -0.31 14.73
C THR A 62 -13.19 -0.17 15.92
N LEU A 63 -13.04 -1.02 16.93
CA LEU A 63 -13.84 -0.94 18.15
C LEU A 63 -13.65 0.39 18.88
N LEU A 64 -12.41 0.85 19.00
CA LEU A 64 -12.05 2.07 19.70
C LEU A 64 -12.59 3.31 18.96
N ILE A 65 -12.50 3.33 17.63
CA ILE A 65 -13.12 4.37 16.80
C ILE A 65 -14.64 4.37 16.98
N LEU A 66 -15.29 3.20 17.00
CA LEU A 66 -16.73 3.11 17.16
C LEU A 66 -17.18 3.67 18.52
N LEU A 67 -16.48 3.28 19.58
CA LEU A 67 -16.77 3.72 20.95
C LEU A 67 -16.53 5.22 21.11
N PHE A 68 -15.38 5.73 20.64
CA PHE A 68 -15.05 7.14 20.72
C PHE A 68 -15.98 8.00 19.85
N SER A 69 -16.32 7.53 18.65
CA SER A 69 -17.29 8.19 17.77
C SER A 69 -18.66 8.31 18.44
N GLY A 70 -19.14 7.25 19.09
CA GLY A 70 -20.40 7.27 19.83
C GLY A 70 -20.42 8.33 20.94
N VAL A 71 -19.40 8.31 21.82
CA VAL A 71 -19.27 9.29 22.90
C VAL A 71 -19.16 10.72 22.35
N PHE A 72 -18.39 10.91 21.28
CA PHE A 72 -18.19 12.19 20.63
C PHE A 72 -19.49 12.74 20.01
N LEU A 73 -20.25 11.89 19.32
CA LEU A 73 -21.55 12.26 18.76
C LEU A 73 -22.56 12.65 19.85
N ILE A 74 -22.59 11.90 20.96
CA ILE A 74 -23.43 12.24 22.12
C ILE A 74 -23.02 13.60 22.69
N ALA A 75 -21.72 13.82 22.91
CA ALA A 75 -21.22 15.10 23.43
C ALA A 75 -21.62 16.28 22.52
N ILE A 76 -21.46 16.14 21.21
CA ILE A 76 -21.93 17.13 20.23
C ILE A 76 -23.43 17.36 20.37
N ALA A 77 -24.24 16.29 20.41
CA ALA A 77 -25.69 16.41 20.53
C ALA A 77 -26.10 17.18 21.80
N PHE A 78 -25.46 16.91 22.94
CA PHE A 78 -25.71 17.63 24.19
C PHE A 78 -25.31 19.11 24.10
N VAL A 79 -24.20 19.44 23.45
CA VAL A 79 -23.79 20.84 23.21
C VAL A 79 -24.84 21.57 22.36
N PHE A 80 -25.33 20.95 21.28
CA PHE A 80 -26.36 21.54 20.44
C PHE A 80 -27.70 21.66 21.16
N TYR A 81 -28.07 20.67 21.97
CA TYR A 81 -29.28 20.71 22.79
C TYR A 81 -29.21 21.83 23.83
N GLY A 82 -28.10 21.95 24.57
CA GLY A 82 -27.89 23.04 25.52
C GLY A 82 -27.88 24.42 24.86
N SER A 83 -27.23 24.54 23.71
CA SER A 83 -27.22 25.79 22.92
C SER A 83 -28.63 26.16 22.42
N ALA A 84 -29.40 25.18 21.96
CA ALA A 84 -30.78 25.37 21.52
C ALA A 84 -31.69 25.83 22.68
N LEU A 85 -31.51 25.27 23.88
CA LEU A 85 -32.24 25.69 25.08
C LEU A 85 -31.85 27.10 25.53
N ALA A 86 -30.56 27.43 25.53
CA ALA A 86 -30.09 28.78 25.85
C ALA A 86 -30.65 29.82 24.86
N LEU A 87 -30.61 29.50 23.57
CA LEU A 87 -31.22 30.32 22.52
C LEU A 87 -32.74 30.43 22.69
N ALA A 88 -33.42 29.35 23.02
CA ALA A 88 -34.86 29.36 23.24
C ALA A 88 -35.27 30.30 24.38
N GLN A 89 -34.50 30.36 25.46
CA GLN A 89 -34.74 31.32 26.54
C GLN A 89 -34.52 32.77 26.08
N LEU A 90 -33.46 33.03 25.31
CA LEU A 90 -33.19 34.36 24.73
C LEU A 90 -34.26 34.80 23.71
N LEU A 91 -34.87 33.85 23.00
CA LEU A 91 -35.91 34.07 21.98
C LEU A 91 -37.33 34.12 22.57
N GLY A 92 -37.46 34.44 23.86
CA GLY A 92 -38.75 34.62 24.53
C GLY A 92 -39.41 33.31 24.97
N GLY A 93 -38.62 32.29 25.32
CA GLY A 93 -39.09 31.01 25.84
C GLY A 93 -39.70 30.09 24.77
N ARG A 94 -39.40 30.33 23.48
CA ARG A 94 -39.95 29.55 22.36
C ARG A 94 -38.96 28.44 21.95
N PRO A 95 -39.14 27.18 22.42
CA PRO A 95 -38.17 26.10 22.18
C PRO A 95 -37.98 25.78 20.71
N TRP A 96 -39.05 25.82 19.91
CA TRP A 96 -39.01 25.51 18.48
C TRP A 96 -38.08 26.45 17.69
N ALA A 97 -37.99 27.72 18.07
CA ALA A 97 -37.11 28.69 17.41
C ALA A 97 -35.63 28.40 17.72
N GLY A 98 -35.32 28.02 18.96
CA GLY A 98 -33.96 27.62 19.35
C GLY A 98 -33.47 26.39 18.58
N PHE A 99 -34.33 25.37 18.41
CA PHE A 99 -34.01 24.18 17.61
C PHE A 99 -33.86 24.49 16.12
N LEU A 100 -34.70 25.37 15.55
CA LEU A 100 -34.59 25.76 14.15
C LEU A 100 -33.25 26.44 13.84
N VAL A 101 -32.83 27.36 14.71
CA VAL A 101 -31.57 28.10 14.54
C VAL A 101 -30.37 27.17 14.73
N SER A 102 -30.36 26.36 15.79
CA SER A 102 -29.24 25.45 16.06
C SER A 102 -29.09 24.37 14.98
N GLY A 103 -30.21 23.79 14.53
CA GLY A 103 -30.23 22.84 13.41
C GLY A 103 -29.79 23.47 12.09
N GLY A 104 -30.24 24.70 11.81
CA GLY A 104 -29.82 25.46 10.62
C GLY A 104 -28.31 25.72 10.59
N VAL A 105 -27.73 26.10 11.73
CA VAL A 105 -26.27 26.29 11.86
C VAL A 105 -25.53 24.97 11.64
N LEU A 106 -26.01 23.86 12.22
CA LEU A 106 -25.39 22.54 12.03
C LEU A 106 -25.38 22.14 10.54
N LEU A 107 -26.48 22.33 9.83
CA LEU A 107 -26.57 22.05 8.39
C LEU A 107 -25.63 22.94 7.57
N ALA A 108 -25.54 24.24 7.89
CA ALA A 108 -24.66 25.17 7.22
C ALA A 108 -23.18 24.78 7.40
N VAL A 109 -22.77 24.46 8.63
CA VAL A 109 -21.41 24.01 8.94
C VAL A 109 -21.09 22.68 8.23
N GLY A 110 -22.03 21.72 8.25
CA GLY A 110 -21.89 20.46 7.53
C GLY A 110 -21.71 20.64 6.02
N ALA A 111 -22.53 21.50 5.41
CA ALA A 111 -22.43 21.82 3.98
C ALA A 111 -21.10 22.48 3.61
N LEU A 112 -20.61 23.42 4.44
CA LEU A 112 -19.31 24.05 4.27
C LEU A 112 -18.16 23.03 4.38
N TYR A 113 -18.22 22.13 5.36
CA TYR A 113 -17.21 21.09 5.54
C TYR A 113 -17.14 20.15 4.33
N ILE A 114 -18.29 19.65 3.85
CA ILE A 114 -18.37 18.80 2.66
C ILE A 114 -17.78 19.52 1.44
N ARG A 115 -18.19 20.78 1.22
CA ARG A 115 -17.69 21.60 0.12
C ARG A 115 -16.17 21.79 0.19
N TRP A 116 -15.63 22.03 1.38
CA TRP A 116 -14.18 22.18 1.58
C TRP A 116 -13.42 20.88 1.32
N LYS A 117 -13.90 19.75 1.86
CA LYS A 117 -13.31 18.42 1.61
C LYS A 117 -13.32 18.05 0.13
N LEU A 118 -14.43 18.26 -0.57
CA LEU A 118 -14.51 18.04 -2.02
C LEU A 118 -13.48 18.88 -2.78
N ARG A 119 -13.28 20.14 -2.38
CA ARG A 119 -12.28 21.02 -3.00
C ARG A 119 -10.85 20.52 -2.74
N SER A 120 -10.57 20.06 -1.52
CA SER A 120 -9.26 19.49 -1.17
C SER A 120 -8.95 18.20 -1.94
N LEU A 121 -9.94 17.33 -2.08
CA LEU A 121 -9.80 16.08 -2.84
C LEU A 121 -9.50 16.36 -4.32
N ARG A 122 -10.19 17.33 -4.92
CA ARG A 122 -9.93 17.75 -6.31
C ARG A 122 -8.51 18.26 -6.52
N ARG A 123 -7.98 19.05 -5.57
CA ARG A 123 -6.58 19.55 -5.62
C ARG A 123 -5.58 18.40 -5.57
N THR A 124 -5.76 17.49 -4.62
CA THR A 124 -4.89 16.32 -4.45
C THR A 124 -4.92 15.41 -5.68
N ALA A 125 -6.10 15.23 -6.29
CA ALA A 125 -6.24 14.44 -7.51
C ALA A 125 -5.55 15.11 -8.72
N LEU A 126 -5.61 16.45 -8.81
CA LEU A 126 -4.92 17.19 -9.86
C LEU A 126 -3.41 17.07 -9.71
N GLU A 127 -2.88 17.27 -8.50
CA GLU A 127 -1.45 17.14 -8.20
C GLU A 127 -0.92 15.74 -8.53
N LYS A 128 -1.68 14.71 -8.19
CA LYS A 128 -1.31 13.32 -8.52
C LYS A 128 -1.24 13.11 -10.03
N LYS A 129 -2.20 13.64 -10.80
CA LYS A 129 -2.20 13.55 -12.27
C LYS A 129 -1.04 14.31 -12.91
N ILE A 130 -0.70 15.49 -12.38
CA ILE A 130 0.45 16.28 -12.85
C ILE A 130 1.74 15.50 -12.62
N LYS A 131 1.95 14.96 -11.41
CA LYS A 131 3.13 14.13 -11.11
C LYS A 131 3.24 12.88 -11.98
N ASP A 132 2.12 12.20 -12.23
CA ASP A 132 2.09 11.05 -13.14
C ASP A 132 2.44 11.43 -14.59
N TYR A 133 2.08 12.66 -15.01
CA TYR A 133 2.42 13.17 -16.34
C TYR A 133 3.90 13.56 -16.44
N GLU A 134 4.43 14.24 -15.41
CA GLU A 134 5.85 14.60 -15.30
C GLU A 134 6.74 13.34 -15.28
N GLN A 135 6.40 12.32 -14.48
CA GLN A 135 7.14 11.06 -14.48
C GLN A 135 7.15 10.36 -15.84
N LYS A 136 6.04 10.44 -16.60
CA LYS A 136 5.99 9.86 -17.95
C LYS A 136 6.86 10.63 -18.93
N LEU A 137 6.89 11.96 -18.82
CA LEU A 137 7.79 12.81 -19.61
C LEU A 137 9.26 12.54 -19.28
N GLU A 138 9.63 12.44 -18.01
CA GLU A 138 11.00 12.09 -17.57
C GLU A 138 11.42 10.72 -18.12
N ARG A 139 10.57 9.70 -17.98
CA ARG A 139 10.84 8.37 -18.55
C ARG A 139 10.96 8.38 -20.07
N GLN A 140 10.23 9.24 -20.78
CA GLN A 140 10.37 9.39 -22.23
C GLN A 140 11.67 10.11 -22.61
N LYS A 141 12.10 11.12 -21.83
CA LYS A 141 13.40 11.78 -22.00
C LYS A 141 14.55 10.79 -21.79
N GLU A 142 14.51 10.00 -20.72
CA GLU A 142 15.51 8.97 -20.43
C GLU A 142 15.56 7.90 -21.54
N LYS A 143 14.39 7.48 -22.05
CA LYS A 143 14.30 6.37 -23.00
C LYS A 143 14.58 6.75 -24.46
N TYR A 144 14.24 7.97 -24.87
CA TYR A 144 14.32 8.39 -26.27
C TYR A 144 15.24 9.59 -26.51
N GLY A 145 15.78 10.22 -25.47
CA GLY A 145 16.74 11.33 -25.58
C GLY A 145 16.21 12.60 -26.25
N ILE A 146 14.91 12.67 -26.57
CA ILE A 146 14.28 13.76 -27.31
C ILE A 146 13.11 14.32 -26.49
N ASN A 147 13.12 15.62 -26.20
CA ASN A 147 12.00 16.29 -25.54
C ASN A 147 10.79 16.35 -26.50
N ALA A 148 9.70 15.66 -26.16
CA ALA A 148 8.43 15.79 -26.90
C ALA A 148 7.91 17.25 -26.95
N LEU A 149 8.23 18.05 -25.92
CA LEU A 149 7.94 19.49 -25.86
C LEU A 149 8.79 20.31 -26.84
N GLU A 150 10.08 19.96 -27.06
CA GLU A 150 10.88 20.62 -28.12
C GLU A 150 10.35 20.27 -29.49
N ARG A 151 9.94 19.01 -29.72
CA ARG A 151 9.39 18.60 -31.02
C ARG A 151 8.10 19.33 -31.38
N ALA A 152 7.25 19.64 -30.40
CA ALA A 152 6.04 20.43 -30.60
C ALA A 152 6.35 21.92 -30.82
N ALA A 153 7.37 22.46 -30.14
CA ALA A 153 7.81 23.84 -30.33
C ALA A 153 8.58 24.09 -31.64
N THR A 154 9.17 23.07 -32.24
CA THR A 154 9.86 23.13 -33.54
C THR A 154 9.00 22.72 -34.74
N ALA A 155 7.76 22.29 -34.50
CA ALA A 155 6.83 21.86 -35.55
C ALA A 155 5.81 22.94 -35.94
N ASP A 156 5.85 24.12 -35.29
CA ASP A 156 5.28 25.39 -35.74
C ASP A 156 6.38 26.24 -36.42
#